data_AF-A0A973FVF5-F1
#
_entry.id   AF-A0A973FVF5-F1
#
_cell.length_a   1.000
_cell.length_b   1.000
_cell.length_c   1.000
_cell.angle_alpha   90.00
_cell.angle_beta   90.00
_cell.angle_gamma   90.00
#
_symmetry.space_group_name_H-M   'P 1'
#
loop_
_entity.id
_entity.type
_entity.pdbx_description
1 polymer ?
#
loop_
_entity_poly.entity_id
_entity_poly.type
_entity_poly.pdbx_seq_one_letter_code
_entity_poly.pdbx_strand_id
1 'polypeptide(L)'
;MYDNLSRPVRLQLGTSGLVRPSLCYTFAIATQGFLDHLFMLIGLDMPTGRTRMYVDIFHLRQQIIDPYAAYTRSFLTIYDLTIQAYVDRALADGRLWPDALIQLSPAYDQAETVADLVRLTLLHPLCGDIFRSARNGALESLRLFRHQKQAIDLAASGRNYIVTTGTGSGKSLTYIVPIVNHILSHTPEQGKVRAIIVYPMNALINSQAKAIERFFSNVPGGCPVRFARYTGQESAADKQRIKADPPHMLLTNNEIG
;
A
#
# COMPACT_ATOMS: atom_id res chain seq x y z
N MET A 1 17.57 -27.84 11.13
CA MET A 1 17.60 -27.58 9.68
C MET A 1 16.21 -27.04 9.32
N TYR A 2 15.95 -25.77 9.63
CA TYR A 2 14.66 -25.12 9.35
C TYR A 2 14.87 -24.20 8.16
N ASP A 3 14.27 -24.60 7.04
CA ASP A 3 14.36 -23.91 5.77
C ASP A 3 13.51 -22.62 5.78
N ASN A 4 14.05 -21.62 5.11
CA ASN A 4 13.53 -20.28 4.83
C ASN A 4 12.00 -20.23 4.56
N LEU A 5 11.20 -19.77 5.52
CA LEU A 5 9.77 -19.47 5.36
C LEU A 5 9.52 -18.03 4.85
N SER A 6 10.37 -17.52 3.95
CA SER A 6 10.10 -16.26 3.25
C SER A 6 9.10 -16.50 2.12
N ARG A 7 8.00 -15.74 2.07
CA ARG A 7 7.01 -15.83 0.98
C ARG A 7 7.72 -15.64 -0.37
N PRO A 8 7.47 -16.49 -1.40
CA PRO A 8 8.08 -16.31 -2.70
C PRO A 8 7.56 -15.02 -3.33
N VAL A 9 8.43 -14.04 -3.48
CA VAL A 9 8.17 -12.87 -4.32
C VAL A 9 8.64 -13.19 -5.74
N ARG A 10 7.76 -13.04 -6.72
CA ARG A 10 8.11 -13.25 -8.13
C ARG A 10 8.02 -11.93 -8.88
N LEU A 11 9.18 -11.48 -9.37
CA LEU A 11 9.27 -10.45 -10.40
C LEU A 11 9.38 -11.17 -11.75
N GLN A 12 8.38 -11.00 -12.60
CA GLN A 12 8.41 -11.52 -13.96
C GLN A 12 8.69 -10.38 -14.93
N LEU A 13 9.55 -10.63 -15.91
CA LEU A 13 9.77 -9.70 -17.01
C LEU A 13 8.51 -9.65 -17.87
N GLY A 14 8.01 -8.45 -18.13
CA GLY A 14 6.88 -8.28 -19.05
C GLY A 14 7.31 -8.60 -20.48
N THR A 15 6.67 -9.58 -21.12
CA THR A 15 6.84 -9.83 -22.56
C THR A 15 6.12 -8.73 -23.33
N SER A 16 6.87 -7.98 -24.14
CA SER A 16 6.40 -6.84 -24.92
C SER A 16 5.37 -7.25 -25.98
N GLY A 17 4.10 -6.95 -25.74
CA GLY A 17 3.08 -6.79 -26.79
C GLY A 17 2.96 -5.30 -27.13
N LEU A 18 3.35 -4.92 -28.36
CA LEU A 18 3.15 -3.63 -29.04
C LEU A 18 2.93 -2.37 -28.15
N VAL A 19 4.01 -1.77 -27.66
CA VAL A 19 4.04 -0.31 -27.36
C VAL A 19 5.40 0.22 -27.84
N ARG A 20 5.38 1.26 -28.70
CA ARG A 20 6.58 1.88 -29.28
C ARG A 20 7.49 2.48 -28.18
N PRO A 21 8.83 2.54 -28.37
CA PRO A 21 9.80 2.89 -27.32
C PRO A 21 9.93 4.39 -27.04
N SER A 22 8.83 5.14 -27.12
CA SER A 22 8.85 6.58 -26.87
C SER A 22 7.55 6.99 -26.18
N LEU A 23 7.69 7.36 -24.89
CA LEU A 23 6.76 8.13 -24.03
C LEU A 23 5.78 7.43 -23.06
N CYS A 24 5.75 6.12 -22.86
CA CYS A 24 4.95 5.53 -21.76
C CYS A 24 5.58 4.26 -21.20
N TYR A 25 6.09 4.32 -19.97
CA TYR A 25 6.39 3.11 -19.20
C TYR A 25 5.06 2.54 -18.69
N THR A 26 4.54 1.51 -19.35
CA THR A 26 3.35 0.78 -18.91
C THR A 26 3.74 -0.17 -17.77
N PHE A 27 3.44 0.21 -16.53
CA PHE A 27 3.56 -0.67 -15.36
C PHE A 27 2.22 -1.38 -15.13
N ALA A 28 2.07 -2.59 -15.65
CA ALA A 28 0.90 -3.44 -15.37
C ALA A 28 1.15 -4.24 -14.07
N ILE A 29 0.36 -3.98 -13.03
CA ILE A 29 0.42 -4.75 -11.77
C ILE A 29 -0.92 -5.42 -11.53
N ALA A 30 -0.93 -6.75 -11.61
CA ALA A 30 -2.05 -7.59 -11.19
C ALA A 30 -2.00 -7.73 -9.66
N THR A 31 -2.97 -7.15 -8.95
CA THR A 31 -3.17 -7.43 -7.52
C THR A 31 -4.03 -8.67 -7.35
N GLN A 32 -3.44 -9.76 -6.85
CA GLN A 32 -4.19 -10.92 -6.39
C GLN A 32 -4.65 -10.64 -4.94
N GLY A 33 -5.95 -10.40 -4.74
CA GLY A 33 -6.56 -10.20 -3.42
C GLY A 33 -7.12 -8.80 -3.20
N PHE A 34 -8.43 -8.68 -3.39
CA PHE A 34 -9.30 -7.53 -3.13
C PHE A 34 -9.99 -7.76 -1.77
N LEU A 35 -10.21 -6.68 -0.99
CA LEU A 35 -10.70 -6.59 0.40
C LEU A 35 -9.58 -6.59 1.47
N ASP A 36 -9.38 -5.42 2.11
CA ASP A 36 -8.77 -5.19 3.45
C ASP A 36 -8.43 -3.71 3.73
N HIS A 37 -8.91 -2.76 2.93
CA HIS A 37 -8.60 -1.33 3.11
C HIS A 37 -9.42 -0.59 4.19
N LEU A 38 -10.16 -1.29 5.06
CA LEU A 38 -10.99 -0.66 6.10
C LEU A 38 -10.30 -0.53 7.48
N PHE A 39 -9.13 -1.11 7.73
CA PHE A 39 -8.53 -1.18 9.08
C PHE A 39 -7.37 -0.22 9.37
N MET A 40 -7.44 1.02 8.88
CA MET A 40 -6.44 2.06 9.22
C MET A 40 -7.12 3.32 9.76
N LEU A 41 -7.90 3.20 10.83
CA LEU A 41 -8.52 4.33 11.52
C LEU A 41 -8.86 4.03 12.99
N ILE A 42 -7.89 3.56 13.77
CA ILE A 42 -7.91 3.72 15.24
C ILE A 42 -6.47 4.03 15.68
N GLY A 43 -6.13 5.32 15.72
CA GLY A 43 -5.05 5.82 16.56
C GLY A 43 -5.61 5.97 17.97
N LEU A 44 -5.23 5.07 18.87
CA LEU A 44 -5.39 5.32 20.30
C LEU A 44 -4.06 5.81 20.84
N ASP A 45 -4.13 7.02 21.39
CA ASP A 45 -3.12 7.72 22.15
C ASP A 45 -2.68 6.85 23.34
N MET A 46 -1.37 6.65 23.51
CA MET A 46 -0.80 5.83 24.59
C MET A 46 -0.18 6.73 25.64
N PRO A 47 -0.67 6.74 26.90
CA PRO A 47 -0.02 7.48 27.97
C PRO A 47 1.27 6.80 28.39
N THR A 48 2.32 7.61 28.60
CA THR A 48 3.61 7.19 29.14
C THR A 48 3.48 6.73 30.59
N GLY A 49 3.57 5.42 30.83
CA GLY A 49 3.68 4.81 32.14
C GLY A 49 4.01 3.32 32.02
N ARG A 50 5.15 2.88 32.56
CA ARG A 50 5.61 1.50 32.51
C ARG A 50 4.72 0.58 33.35
N THR A 51 3.90 -0.24 32.69
CA THR A 51 3.56 -1.62 33.13
C THR A 51 3.32 -2.45 31.87
N ARG A 52 4.08 -3.53 31.70
CA ARG A 52 3.94 -4.44 30.54
C ARG A 52 2.67 -5.27 30.74
N MET A 53 1.51 -4.76 30.33
CA MET A 53 0.28 -5.55 30.26
C MET A 53 0.45 -6.61 29.16
N TYR A 54 0.49 -7.87 29.56
CA TYR A 54 0.25 -8.99 28.65
C TYR A 54 -1.23 -8.93 28.25
N VAL A 55 -1.53 -8.43 27.06
CA VAL A 55 -2.87 -8.60 26.48
C VAL A 55 -2.97 -10.05 26.03
N ASP A 56 -3.65 -10.86 26.83
CA ASP A 56 -4.03 -12.21 26.42
C ASP A 56 -5.05 -12.09 25.29
N ILE A 57 -4.60 -12.33 24.06
CA ILE A 57 -5.39 -12.25 22.84
C ILE A 57 -6.61 -13.20 22.89
N PHE A 58 -6.52 -14.29 23.64
CA PHE A 58 -7.62 -15.24 23.82
C PHE A 58 -8.64 -14.72 24.83
N HIS A 59 -8.19 -14.01 25.86
CA HIS A 59 -9.07 -13.35 26.81
C HIS A 59 -9.80 -12.15 26.18
N LEU A 60 -9.11 -11.36 25.35
CA LEU A 60 -9.72 -10.27 24.57
C LEU A 60 -10.74 -10.81 23.56
N ARG A 61 -10.44 -11.94 22.92
CA ARG A 61 -11.39 -12.63 22.03
C ARG A 61 -12.67 -12.98 22.78
N GLN A 62 -12.57 -13.64 23.94
CA GLN A 62 -13.76 -14.00 24.74
C GLN A 62 -14.58 -12.76 25.11
N GLN A 63 -13.92 -11.68 25.55
CA GLN A 63 -14.57 -10.42 25.89
C GLN A 63 -15.27 -9.71 24.71
N ILE A 64 -14.90 -10.00 23.46
CA ILE A 64 -15.54 -9.41 22.26
C ILE A 64 -16.60 -10.35 21.66
N ILE A 65 -16.35 -11.66 21.68
CA ILE A 65 -17.27 -12.65 21.11
C ILE A 65 -18.54 -12.76 21.95
N ASP A 66 -18.43 -12.76 23.28
CA ASP A 66 -19.59 -12.97 24.15
C ASP A 66 -20.65 -11.85 24.00
N PRO A 67 -20.27 -10.55 23.99
CA PRO A 67 -21.22 -9.47 23.72
C PRO A 67 -21.78 -9.50 22.28
N TYR A 68 -20.96 -9.85 21.29
CA TYR A 68 -21.41 -9.91 19.89
C TYR A 68 -22.39 -11.07 19.64
N ALA A 69 -22.16 -12.21 20.29
CA ALA A 69 -23.07 -13.35 20.27
C ALA A 69 -24.40 -13.01 20.97
N ALA A 70 -24.36 -12.34 22.13
CA ALA A 70 -25.55 -11.87 22.83
C ALA A 70 -26.34 -10.85 21.99
N TYR A 71 -25.65 -9.90 21.35
CA TYR A 71 -26.25 -8.93 20.44
C TYR A 71 -26.92 -9.61 19.24
N THR A 72 -26.22 -10.52 18.55
CA THR A 72 -26.76 -11.22 17.37
C THR A 72 -27.98 -12.08 17.73
N ARG A 73 -27.95 -12.77 18.88
CA ARG A 73 -29.11 -13.52 19.40
C ARG A 73 -30.32 -12.62 19.68
N SER A 74 -30.10 -11.38 20.09
CA SER A 74 -31.20 -10.46 20.40
C SER A 74 -32.05 -10.07 19.18
N PHE A 75 -31.52 -10.19 17.94
CA PHE A 75 -32.26 -9.94 16.70
C PHE A 75 -32.94 -11.18 16.10
N LEU A 76 -32.71 -12.37 16.67
CA LEU A 76 -33.25 -13.63 16.16
C LEU A 76 -34.46 -14.06 17.00
N THR A 77 -35.66 -13.60 16.62
CA THR A 77 -36.92 -14.13 17.19
C THR A 77 -37.37 -15.34 16.37
N ILE A 78 -37.06 -16.54 16.84
CA ILE A 78 -37.42 -17.80 16.17
C ILE A 78 -38.58 -18.44 16.93
N TYR A 79 -39.74 -18.54 16.29
CA TYR A 79 -40.95 -19.11 16.90
C TYR A 79 -41.02 -20.64 16.80
N ASP A 80 -40.21 -21.25 15.92
CA ASP A 80 -40.15 -22.69 15.75
C ASP A 80 -39.03 -23.30 16.62
N LEU A 81 -39.42 -24.19 17.53
CA LEU A 81 -38.52 -24.82 18.51
C LEU A 81 -37.42 -25.67 17.86
N THR A 82 -37.68 -26.25 16.70
CA THR A 82 -36.70 -27.10 15.98
C THR A 82 -35.63 -26.23 15.33
N ILE A 83 -36.05 -25.12 14.72
CA ILE A 83 -35.14 -24.15 14.09
C ILE A 83 -34.33 -23.43 15.17
N GLN A 84 -34.94 -23.08 16.30
CA GLN A 84 -34.26 -22.47 17.43
C GLN A 84 -33.16 -23.39 17.98
N ALA A 85 -33.47 -24.68 18.19
CA ALA A 85 -32.49 -25.66 18.66
C ALA A 85 -31.32 -25.85 17.67
N TYR A 86 -31.60 -25.82 16.36
CA TYR A 86 -30.55 -25.89 15.34
C TYR A 86 -29.65 -24.64 15.34
N VAL A 87 -30.24 -23.45 15.42
CA VAL A 87 -29.51 -22.17 15.43
C VAL A 87 -28.67 -22.05 16.70
N ASP A 88 -29.21 -22.39 17.87
CA ASP A 88 -28.47 -22.38 19.13
C ASP A 88 -27.27 -23.32 19.09
N ARG A 89 -27.43 -24.51 18.48
CA ARG A 89 -26.35 -25.47 18.31
C ARG A 89 -25.29 -25.00 17.31
N ALA A 90 -25.70 -24.45 16.17
CA ALA A 90 -24.78 -23.89 15.18
C ALA A 90 -23.98 -22.70 15.71
N LEU A 91 -24.59 -21.88 16.57
CA LEU A 91 -23.91 -20.81 17.31
C LEU A 91 -22.95 -21.39 18.36
N ALA A 92 -23.38 -22.36 19.16
CA ALA A 92 -22.52 -22.99 20.18
C ALA A 92 -21.28 -23.66 19.55
N ASP A 93 -21.42 -24.23 18.35
CA ASP A 93 -20.34 -24.83 17.57
C ASP A 93 -19.39 -23.81 16.91
N GLY A 94 -19.61 -22.51 17.14
CA GLY A 94 -18.73 -21.42 16.68
C GLY A 94 -18.79 -21.13 15.18
N ARG A 95 -19.83 -21.59 14.47
CA ARG A 95 -19.92 -21.44 13.00
C ARG A 95 -20.00 -19.99 12.52
N LEU A 96 -20.40 -19.04 13.38
CA LEU A 96 -20.45 -17.61 13.03
C LEU A 96 -19.16 -16.85 13.39
N TRP A 97 -18.24 -17.43 14.15
CA TRP A 97 -16.96 -16.82 14.50
C TRP A 97 -15.82 -17.80 14.17
N PRO A 98 -15.28 -17.75 12.94
CA PRO A 98 -14.14 -18.60 12.59
C PRO A 98 -12.99 -18.39 13.58
N ASP A 99 -12.20 -19.43 13.80
CA ASP A 99 -11.02 -19.32 14.66
C ASP A 99 -10.16 -18.15 14.26
N ALA A 100 -9.56 -17.49 15.26
CA ALA A 100 -8.69 -16.36 15.05
C ALA A 100 -7.58 -16.79 14.09
N LEU A 101 -7.64 -16.31 12.84
CA LEU A 101 -6.58 -16.47 11.86
C LEU A 101 -5.39 -15.66 12.35
N ILE A 102 -4.52 -16.31 13.13
CA ILE A 102 -3.21 -15.76 13.49
C ILE A 102 -2.35 -15.83 12.23
N GLN A 103 -2.48 -14.84 11.37
CA GLN A 103 -1.59 -14.69 10.23
C GLN A 103 -0.25 -14.13 10.72
N LEU A 104 0.66 -15.03 11.11
CA LEU A 104 2.07 -14.71 11.25
C LEU A 104 2.54 -14.23 9.86
N SER A 105 2.75 -12.92 9.72
CA SER A 105 3.34 -12.35 8.51
C SER A 105 4.86 -12.35 8.72
N PRO A 106 5.61 -13.36 8.23
CA PRO A 106 7.07 -13.33 8.30
C PRO A 106 7.56 -12.04 7.64
N ALA A 107 8.51 -11.36 8.30
CA ALA A 107 9.06 -10.12 7.80
C ALA A 107 9.71 -10.39 6.43
N TYR A 108 9.29 -9.66 5.39
CA TYR A 108 9.95 -9.73 4.09
C TYR A 108 11.44 -9.37 4.24
N ASP A 109 12.29 -10.05 3.46
CA ASP A 109 13.73 -9.79 3.40
C ASP A 109 14.03 -8.30 3.22
N GLN A 110 14.85 -7.75 4.11
CA GLN A 110 15.35 -6.39 3.99
C GLN A 110 16.51 -6.32 2.99
N ALA A 111 16.64 -5.17 2.34
CA ALA A 111 17.74 -4.82 1.44
C ALA A 111 18.39 -3.51 1.91
N GLU A 112 19.08 -2.82 1.00
CA GLU A 112 19.71 -1.53 1.21
C GLU A 112 18.69 -0.42 1.55
N THR A 113 19.16 0.68 2.16
CA THR A 113 18.33 1.89 2.31
C THR A 113 18.30 2.70 1.02
N VAL A 114 17.34 3.63 0.91
CA VAL A 114 17.34 4.59 -0.20
C VAL A 114 18.62 5.44 -0.20
N ALA A 115 19.14 5.84 0.95
CA ALA A 115 20.39 6.59 1.06
C ALA A 115 21.60 5.79 0.55
N ASP A 116 21.62 4.47 0.77
CA ASP A 116 22.66 3.61 0.20
C ASP A 116 22.58 3.57 -1.33
N LEU A 117 21.37 3.47 -1.90
CA LEU A 117 21.18 3.49 -3.35
C LEU A 117 21.51 4.85 -4.00
N VAL A 118 21.31 5.96 -3.28
CA VAL A 118 21.79 7.28 -3.69
C VAL A 118 23.32 7.32 -3.71
N ARG A 119 23.98 6.80 -2.67
CA ARG A 119 25.46 6.73 -2.60
C ARG A 119 26.04 5.87 -3.73
N LEU A 120 25.33 4.83 -4.15
CA LEU A 120 25.67 3.98 -5.29
C LEU A 120 25.28 4.57 -6.66
N THR A 121 24.85 5.84 -6.71
CA THR A 121 24.38 6.55 -7.92
C THR A 121 23.28 5.85 -8.70
N LEU A 122 22.55 4.93 -8.06
CA LEU A 122 21.38 4.26 -8.63
C LEU A 122 20.12 5.13 -8.56
N LEU A 123 20.05 6.00 -7.54
CA LEU A 123 18.95 6.93 -7.33
C LEU A 123 19.44 8.39 -7.29
N HIS A 124 18.59 9.29 -7.76
CA HIS A 124 18.80 10.73 -7.69
C HIS A 124 18.95 11.20 -6.22
N PRO A 125 19.83 12.17 -5.90
CA PRO A 125 20.07 12.62 -4.53
C PRO A 125 18.81 12.97 -3.73
N LEU A 126 17.88 13.72 -4.34
CA LEU A 126 16.59 14.07 -3.71
C LEU A 126 15.72 12.86 -3.34
N CYS A 127 15.92 11.67 -3.91
CA CYS A 127 15.23 10.47 -3.44
C CYS A 127 15.59 10.14 -1.98
N GLY A 128 16.82 10.44 -1.55
CA GLY A 128 17.26 10.28 -0.16
C GLY A 128 16.48 11.15 0.83
N ASP A 129 16.06 12.34 0.39
CA ASP A 129 15.24 13.25 1.19
C ASP A 129 13.76 12.89 1.15
N ILE A 130 13.24 12.52 -0.03
CA ILE A 130 11.84 12.16 -0.24
C ILE A 130 11.47 10.88 0.53
N PHE A 131 12.25 9.81 0.34
CA PHE A 131 11.91 8.49 0.89
C PHE A 131 12.55 8.28 2.25
N ARG A 132 11.99 8.99 3.23
CA ARG A 132 12.31 8.88 4.65
C ARG A 132 11.07 8.47 5.43
N SER A 133 11.28 7.81 6.56
CA SER A 133 10.23 7.42 7.49
C SER A 133 10.62 7.84 8.90
N ALA A 134 9.64 8.30 9.67
CA ALA A 134 9.84 8.55 11.09
C ALA A 134 10.09 7.21 11.80
N ARG A 135 11.24 7.08 12.46
CA ARG A 135 11.53 6.03 13.45
C ARG A 135 12.06 6.71 14.71
N ASN A 136 11.52 6.33 15.86
CA ASN A 136 11.95 6.85 17.17
C ASN A 136 11.98 8.39 17.25
N GLY A 137 11.06 9.07 16.57
CA GLY A 137 10.99 10.54 16.55
C GLY A 137 11.95 11.23 15.57
N ALA A 138 12.81 10.49 14.86
CA ALA A 138 13.70 11.03 13.84
C ALA A 138 13.30 10.55 12.43
N LEU A 139 13.46 11.41 11.42
CA LEU A 139 13.32 11.00 10.02
C LEU A 139 14.58 10.24 9.59
N GLU A 140 14.42 8.96 9.28
CA GLU A 140 15.51 8.11 8.81
C GLU A 140 15.28 7.68 7.36
N SER A 141 16.36 7.30 6.65
CA SER A 141 16.24 6.77 5.30
C SER A 141 15.40 5.49 5.29
N LEU A 142 14.51 5.38 4.30
CA LEU A 142 13.65 4.21 4.17
C LEU A 142 14.48 2.97 3.86
N ARG A 143 14.31 1.92 4.68
CA ARG A 143 14.85 0.57 4.42
C ARG A 143 13.94 -0.13 3.43
N LEU A 144 14.51 -0.61 2.32
CA LEU A 144 13.74 -1.29 1.29
C LEU A 144 13.62 -2.78 1.59
N PHE A 145 12.53 -3.39 1.13
CA PHE A 145 12.46 -4.83 0.99
C PHE A 145 13.19 -5.26 -0.29
N ARG A 146 13.69 -6.50 -0.32
CA ARG A 146 14.41 -7.09 -1.47
C ARG A 146 13.68 -6.89 -2.80
N HIS A 147 12.37 -7.09 -2.81
CA HIS A 147 11.56 -6.95 -4.02
C HIS A 147 11.42 -5.50 -4.52
N GLN A 148 11.48 -4.51 -3.62
CA GLN A 148 11.49 -3.10 -3.97
C GLN A 148 12.83 -2.73 -4.61
N LYS A 149 13.94 -3.19 -4.02
CA LYS A 149 15.28 -2.99 -4.58
C LYS A 149 15.42 -3.64 -5.96
N GLN A 150 14.94 -4.88 -6.12
CA GLN A 150 14.94 -5.56 -7.42
C GLN A 150 14.11 -4.81 -8.48
N ALA A 151 12.96 -4.24 -8.10
CA ALA A 151 12.18 -3.41 -9.00
C ALA A 151 12.91 -2.12 -9.40
N ILE A 152 13.65 -1.51 -8.48
CA ILE A 152 14.51 -0.34 -8.76
C ILE A 152 15.63 -0.71 -9.74
N ASP A 153 16.32 -1.84 -9.54
CA ASP A 153 17.36 -2.31 -10.47
C ASP A 153 16.80 -2.55 -11.88
N LEU A 154 15.64 -3.23 -11.97
CA LEU A 154 14.99 -3.50 -13.25
C LEU A 154 14.58 -2.21 -13.96
N ALA A 155 13.98 -1.27 -13.22
CA ALA A 155 13.61 0.03 -13.77
C ALA A 155 14.83 0.85 -14.23
N ALA A 156 15.92 0.84 -13.47
CA ALA A 156 17.17 1.51 -13.83
C ALA A 156 17.76 0.96 -15.14
N SER A 157 17.55 -0.32 -15.42
CA SER A 157 17.93 -0.96 -16.69
C SER A 157 16.90 -0.77 -17.83
N GLY A 158 15.85 0.03 -17.63
CA GLY A 158 14.80 0.28 -18.63
C GLY A 158 13.90 -0.94 -18.91
N ARG A 159 13.82 -1.89 -17.98
CA ARG A 159 13.08 -3.15 -18.16
C ARG A 159 11.66 -3.04 -17.59
N ASN A 160 10.69 -3.61 -18.31
CA ASN A 160 9.33 -3.80 -17.82
C ASN A 160 9.25 -5.01 -16.88
N TYR A 161 8.46 -4.89 -15.81
CA TYR A 161 8.30 -5.96 -14.82
C TYR A 161 6.89 -6.00 -14.23
N ILE A 162 6.50 -7.21 -13.80
CA ILE A 162 5.29 -7.49 -13.04
C ILE A 162 5.70 -7.92 -11.64
N VAL A 163 5.11 -7.28 -10.63
CA VAL A 163 5.36 -7.58 -9.21
C VAL A 163 4.25 -8.47 -8.68
N THR A 164 4.61 -9.66 -8.21
CA THR A 164 3.68 -10.56 -7.49
C THR A 164 4.13 -10.69 -6.04
N THR A 165 3.38 -10.08 -5.12
CA THR A 165 3.64 -10.09 -3.67
C THR A 165 2.33 -10.21 -2.88
N GLY A 166 2.41 -10.61 -1.62
CA GLY A 166 1.24 -10.60 -0.73
C GLY A 166 0.75 -9.19 -0.40
N THR A 167 -0.47 -9.09 0.11
CA THR A 167 -1.02 -7.86 0.69
C THR A 167 -0.11 -7.34 1.81
N GLY A 168 -0.07 -6.01 2.00
CA GLY A 168 0.78 -5.37 3.01
C GLY A 168 2.30 -5.42 2.76
N SER A 169 2.76 -6.02 1.65
CA SER A 169 4.20 -6.14 1.31
C SER A 169 4.94 -4.82 1.03
N GLY A 170 4.22 -3.70 0.94
CA GLY A 170 4.82 -2.44 0.50
C GLY A 170 5.09 -2.38 -1.01
N LYS A 171 4.35 -3.16 -1.82
CA LYS A 171 4.44 -3.17 -3.29
C LYS A 171 4.37 -1.77 -3.93
N SER A 172 3.72 -0.79 -3.29
CA SER A 172 3.63 0.57 -3.84
C SER A 172 5.00 1.18 -4.14
N LEU A 173 6.00 0.90 -3.30
CA LEU A 173 7.35 1.43 -3.46
C LEU A 173 8.08 0.81 -4.67
N THR A 174 7.64 -0.33 -5.19
CA THR A 174 8.25 -0.96 -6.38
C THR A 174 8.01 -0.16 -7.65
N TYR A 175 7.03 0.76 -7.67
CA TYR A 175 6.79 1.64 -8.81
C TYR A 175 6.94 3.12 -8.44
N ILE A 176 6.60 3.53 -7.22
CA ILE A 176 6.73 4.94 -6.80
C ILE A 176 8.19 5.39 -6.82
N VAL A 177 9.11 4.61 -6.22
CA VAL A 177 10.54 5.00 -6.15
C VAL A 177 11.15 5.12 -7.54
N PRO A 178 10.99 4.15 -8.45
CA PRO A 178 11.47 4.28 -9.82
C PRO A 178 10.88 5.46 -10.60
N ILE A 179 9.57 5.71 -10.49
CA ILE A 179 8.90 6.82 -11.18
C ILE A 179 9.46 8.16 -10.71
N VAL A 180 9.54 8.36 -9.40
CA VAL A 180 10.09 9.60 -8.81
C VAL A 180 11.55 9.79 -9.21
N ASN A 181 12.35 8.73 -9.14
CA ASN A 181 13.75 8.76 -9.60
C ASN A 181 13.85 9.20 -11.06
N HIS A 182 13.07 8.58 -11.95
CA HIS A 182 13.07 8.91 -13.37
C HIS A 182 12.70 10.37 -13.63
N ILE A 183 11.65 10.89 -12.96
CA ILE A 183 11.22 12.29 -13.10
C ILE A 183 12.34 13.24 -12.66
N LEU A 184 12.96 12.99 -11.50
CA LEU A 184 14.04 13.83 -10.98
C LEU A 184 15.27 13.84 -11.90
N SER A 185 15.58 12.71 -12.53
CA SER A 185 16.69 12.60 -13.48
C SER A 185 16.43 13.20 -14.86
N HIS A 186 15.17 13.52 -15.23
CA HIS A 186 14.78 13.92 -16.59
C HIS A 186 13.94 15.22 -16.62
N THR A 187 14.44 16.27 -15.98
CA THR A 187 13.93 17.65 -16.16
C THR A 187 12.59 17.87 -15.41
N PRO A 188 12.56 17.81 -14.06
CA PRO A 188 11.33 17.97 -13.25
C PRO A 188 10.69 19.36 -13.36
N GLU A 189 11.37 20.36 -13.90
CA GLU A 189 10.83 21.70 -14.17
C GLU A 189 9.84 21.71 -15.35
N GLN A 190 9.86 20.68 -16.20
CA GLN A 190 8.89 20.54 -17.28
C GLN A 190 7.61 19.89 -16.76
N GLY A 191 6.58 20.71 -16.51
CA GLY A 191 5.22 20.28 -16.14
C GLY A 191 4.54 19.43 -17.21
N LYS A 192 4.97 18.18 -17.35
CA LYS A 192 4.46 17.20 -18.30
C LYS A 192 4.25 15.88 -17.58
N VAL A 193 3.16 15.19 -17.92
CA VAL A 193 2.88 13.86 -17.38
C VAL A 193 3.98 12.88 -17.83
N ARG A 194 4.57 12.18 -16.86
CA ARG A 194 5.59 11.14 -17.05
C ARG A 194 5.10 9.76 -16.59
N ALA A 195 4.13 9.72 -15.70
CA ALA A 195 3.53 8.49 -15.20
C ALA A 195 2.02 8.62 -15.00
N ILE A 196 1.29 7.57 -15.38
CA ILE A 196 -0.13 7.40 -15.08
C ILE A 196 -0.25 6.11 -14.26
N ILE A 197 -0.82 6.23 -13.07
CA ILE A 197 -1.03 5.13 -12.14
C ILE A 197 -2.53 4.89 -12.04
N VAL A 198 -2.95 3.70 -12.48
CA VAL A 198 -4.35 3.33 -12.53
C VAL A 198 -4.68 2.41 -11.36
N TYR A 199 -5.66 2.80 -10.57
CA TYR A 199 -6.15 2.05 -9.41
C TYR A 199 -7.59 1.59 -9.62
N PRO A 200 -7.98 0.41 -9.11
CA PRO A 200 -9.34 -0.09 -9.34
C PRO A 200 -10.42 0.69 -8.58
N MET A 201 -10.07 1.50 -7.56
CA MET A 201 -11.04 2.22 -6.74
C MET A 201 -10.49 3.58 -6.26
N ASN A 202 -11.37 4.57 -6.10
CA ASN A 202 -11.02 5.90 -5.58
C ASN A 202 -10.48 5.86 -4.15
N ALA A 203 -10.93 4.91 -3.32
CA ALA A 203 -10.41 4.72 -1.97
C ALA A 203 -8.89 4.42 -1.98
N LEU A 204 -8.44 3.61 -2.94
CA LEU A 204 -7.01 3.33 -3.12
C LEU A 204 -6.27 4.57 -3.59
N ILE A 205 -6.82 5.30 -4.56
CA ILE A 205 -6.23 6.58 -5.03
C ILE A 205 -6.00 7.52 -3.86
N ASN A 206 -7.00 7.70 -3.00
CA ASN A 206 -6.93 8.60 -1.85
C ASN A 206 -5.90 8.14 -0.82
N SER A 207 -5.83 6.83 -0.55
CA SER A 207 -4.82 6.24 0.34
C SER A 207 -3.40 6.44 -0.21
N GLN A 208 -3.20 6.21 -1.51
CA GLN A 208 -1.89 6.34 -2.15
C GLN A 208 -1.48 7.81 -2.30
N ALA A 209 -2.41 8.72 -2.60
CA ALA A 209 -2.16 10.17 -2.62
C ALA A 209 -1.63 10.66 -1.27
N LYS A 210 -2.29 10.29 -0.17
CA LYS A 210 -1.83 10.62 1.20
C LYS A 210 -0.44 10.03 1.49
N ALA A 211 -0.15 8.82 1.02
CA ALA A 211 1.17 8.21 1.19
C ALA A 211 2.26 8.99 0.43
N ILE A 212 1.97 9.41 -0.81
CA ILE A 212 2.89 10.22 -1.62
C ILE A 212 3.08 11.61 -0.99
N GLU A 213 2.02 12.26 -0.52
CA GLU A 213 2.07 13.56 0.18
C GLU A 213 3.01 13.51 1.38
N ARG A 214 2.92 12.44 2.19
CA ARG A 214 3.82 12.25 3.34
C ARG A 214 5.29 12.19 2.91
N PHE A 215 5.61 11.43 1.86
CA PHE A 215 6.99 11.39 1.35
C PHE A 215 7.43 12.74 0.80
N PHE A 216 6.56 13.44 0.08
CA PHE A 216 6.90 14.72 -0.54
C PHE A 216 7.06 15.84 0.50
N SER A 217 6.35 15.75 1.63
CA SER A 217 6.53 16.67 2.77
C SER A 217 7.87 16.52 3.49
N ASN A 218 8.64 15.46 3.24
CA ASN A 218 9.96 15.30 3.83
C ASN A 218 11.01 16.23 3.21
N VAL A 219 10.74 16.84 2.04
CA VAL A 219 11.70 17.68 1.32
C VAL A 219 11.59 19.13 1.82
N PRO A 220 12.64 19.70 2.44
CA PRO A 220 12.64 21.11 2.82
C PRO A 220 12.50 22.00 1.58
N GLY A 221 11.57 22.97 1.62
CA GLY A 221 11.29 23.85 0.47
C GLY A 221 10.32 23.26 -0.57
N GLY A 222 9.85 22.03 -0.37
CA GLY A 222 8.85 21.38 -1.21
C GLY A 222 9.45 20.43 -2.25
N CYS A 223 8.72 19.35 -2.54
CA CYS A 223 9.13 18.39 -3.55
C CYS A 223 8.92 18.96 -4.97
N PRO A 224 9.94 18.93 -5.86
CA PRO A 224 9.77 19.37 -7.25
C PRO A 224 8.90 18.40 -8.07
N VAL A 225 8.69 17.18 -7.59
CA VAL A 225 7.79 16.22 -8.23
C VAL A 225 6.34 16.54 -7.84
N ARG A 226 5.45 16.62 -8.84
CA ARG A 226 4.04 16.96 -8.67
C ARG A 226 3.19 15.76 -9.08
N PHE A 227 2.12 15.51 -8.35
CA PHE A 227 1.13 14.52 -8.72
C PHE A 227 -0.27 15.13 -8.61
N ALA A 228 -1.24 14.60 -9.36
CA ALA A 228 -2.64 14.93 -9.18
C ALA A 228 -3.53 13.69 -9.33
N ARG A 229 -4.70 13.75 -8.70
CA ARG A 229 -5.78 12.80 -8.95
C ARG A 229 -6.60 13.27 -10.15
N TYR A 230 -6.96 12.35 -11.02
CA TYR A 230 -7.75 12.62 -12.22
C TYR A 230 -8.78 11.51 -12.40
N THR A 231 -9.93 11.64 -11.76
CA THR A 231 -11.04 10.68 -11.74
C THR A 231 -12.35 11.36 -12.16
N GLY A 232 -13.46 10.63 -12.10
CA GLY A 232 -14.80 11.20 -12.29
C GLY A 232 -15.21 12.22 -11.21
N GLN A 233 -14.57 12.23 -10.05
CA GLN A 233 -15.00 13.02 -8.88
C GLN A 233 -14.44 14.45 -8.85
N GLU A 234 -13.40 14.74 -9.63
CA GLU A 234 -12.77 16.06 -9.69
C GLU A 234 -13.65 17.03 -10.47
N SER A 235 -13.70 18.27 -9.98
CA SER A 235 -14.47 19.35 -10.61
C SER A 235 -13.95 19.64 -12.02
N ALA A 236 -14.81 20.23 -12.88
CA ALA A 236 -14.39 20.67 -14.21
C ALA A 236 -13.22 21.67 -14.14
N ALA A 237 -13.23 22.55 -13.13
CA ALA A 237 -12.16 23.50 -12.87
C ALA A 237 -10.84 22.80 -12.53
N ASP A 238 -10.86 21.76 -11.66
CA ASP A 238 -9.67 20.98 -11.34
C ASP A 238 -9.12 20.24 -12.56
N LYS A 239 -9.99 19.61 -13.35
CA LYS A 239 -9.61 18.94 -14.59
C LYS A 239 -8.99 19.92 -15.59
N GLN A 240 -9.53 21.14 -15.69
CA GLN A 240 -8.98 22.19 -16.56
C GLN A 240 -7.63 22.68 -16.06
N ARG A 241 -7.45 22.87 -14.75
CA ARG A 241 -6.17 23.24 -14.14
C ARG A 241 -5.09 22.18 -14.40
N ILE A 242 -5.43 20.90 -14.24
CA ILE A 242 -4.52 19.77 -14.52
C ILE A 242 -4.14 19.72 -16.01
N LYS A 243 -5.06 20.05 -16.92
CA LYS A 243 -4.75 20.13 -18.36
C LYS A 243 -3.86 21.32 -18.71
N ALA A 244 -4.07 22.47 -18.07
CA ALA A 244 -3.31 23.69 -18.32
C ALA A 244 -1.89 23.65 -17.75
N ASP A 245 -1.71 23.10 -16.55
CA ASP A 245 -0.41 22.88 -15.90
C ASP A 245 -0.28 21.41 -15.45
N PRO A 246 0.20 20.52 -16.34
CA PRO A 246 0.24 19.09 -16.05
C PRO A 246 1.19 18.73 -14.89
N PRO A 247 0.78 17.83 -13.98
CA PRO A 247 1.68 17.23 -13.00
C PRO A 247 2.58 16.18 -13.67
N HIS A 248 3.61 15.73 -12.94
CA HIS A 248 4.49 14.64 -13.39
C HIS A 248 3.81 13.27 -13.29
N MET A 249 2.93 13.10 -12.30
CA MET A 249 2.23 11.84 -12.03
C MET A 249 0.71 12.06 -11.99
N LEU A 250 -0.04 11.21 -12.67
CA LEU A 250 -1.50 11.16 -12.59
C LEU A 250 -1.94 9.88 -11.88
N LEU A 251 -2.85 10.01 -10.92
CA LEU A 251 -3.51 8.89 -10.26
C LEU A 251 -4.96 8.86 -10.73
N THR A 252 -5.38 7.76 -11.32
CA THR A 252 -6.71 7.63 -11.93
C THR A 252 -7.30 6.25 -11.65
N ASN A 253 -8.57 6.06 -12.02
CA ASN A 253 -9.25 4.77 -11.99
C ASN A 253 -9.64 4.34 -13.42
N ASN A 254 -10.22 3.15 -13.57
CA ASN A 254 -10.69 2.67 -14.87
C ASN A 254 -11.98 3.37 -15.34
N GLU A 255 -12.58 4.25 -14.54
CA GLU A 255 -13.83 4.94 -14.86
C GLU A 255 -13.59 6.25 -15.65
N ILE A 256 -12.57 6.27 -16.51
CA ILE A 256 -12.33 7.42 -17.39
C ILE A 256 -13.44 7.44 -18.45
N GLY A 257 -14.54 8.12 -18.11
CA GLY A 257 -15.55 8.61 -19.04
C GLY A 257 -15.23 10.01 -19.54
#